data_AF-A0A645A5Y4-F1
#
_entry.id   AF-A0A645A5Y4-F1
#
_cell.length_a   1.000
_cell.length_b   1.000
_cell.length_c   1.000
_cell.angle_alpha   90.00
_cell.angle_beta   90.00
_cell.angle_gamma   90.00
#
_symmetry.space_group_name_H-M   'P 1'
#
loop_
_entity.id
_entity.type
_entity.pdbx_description
1 polymer ?
#
loop_
_entity_poly.entity_id
_entity_poly.type
_entity_poly.pdbx_seq_one_letter_code
_entity_poly.pdbx_strand_id
1 'polypeptide(L)'
;MNPCVVATNKILLQNTLSFNGTVLVRYKIEYPQFESALYKRQISVVNRFYAVRARRFRVYCETTLFDMAVRQYLDDIKNDFPVREFEAMLTYEQTFCADCILSLYFDRYEYTGGAHGNTVRDSQTWNLQSAGLLRLRQIVRCKPNYRTYLIGEANKQIAKDPSDYFDNYPALVAGTFSKNSFYCLTKGVVVYFQQYDIAPYSSGIREFLLPYSDCVISPQEMCLNCGI
;
A
#
# COMPACT_ATOMS: atom_id res chain seq x y z
N MET A 1 -10.34 -23.82 -3.07
CA MET A 1 -10.54 -22.39 -2.77
C MET A 1 -11.77 -21.94 -3.54
N ASN A 2 -12.73 -21.31 -2.87
CA ASN A 2 -13.85 -20.70 -3.59
C ASN A 2 -13.34 -19.52 -4.42
N PRO A 3 -13.91 -19.31 -5.62
CA PRO A 3 -13.50 -18.21 -6.48
C PRO A 3 -13.80 -16.86 -5.82
N CYS A 4 -13.08 -15.83 -6.27
CA CYS A 4 -13.34 -14.46 -5.86
C CYS A 4 -14.81 -14.09 -6.11
N VAL A 5 -15.53 -13.66 -5.09
CA VAL A 5 -16.96 -13.28 -5.17
C VAL A 5 -17.15 -11.80 -5.51
N VAL A 6 -16.09 -11.16 -5.99
CA VAL A 6 -16.02 -9.73 -6.29
C VAL A 6 -15.46 -9.56 -7.70
N ALA A 7 -16.16 -8.80 -8.53
CA ALA A 7 -15.62 -8.27 -9.77
C ALA A 7 -14.96 -6.91 -9.49
N THR A 8 -13.83 -6.64 -10.14
CA THR A 8 -13.06 -5.41 -9.94
C THR A 8 -13.01 -4.61 -11.23
N ASN A 9 -13.56 -3.39 -11.20
CA ASN A 9 -13.41 -2.39 -12.23
C ASN A 9 -12.34 -1.38 -11.81
N LYS A 10 -11.43 -1.01 -12.72
CA LYS A 10 -10.40 0.00 -12.48
C LYS A 10 -10.94 1.38 -12.85
N ILE A 11 -10.90 2.31 -11.91
CA ILE A 11 -11.16 3.73 -12.17
C ILE A 11 -9.84 4.48 -12.28
N LEU A 12 -9.73 5.36 -13.28
CA LEU A 12 -8.55 6.19 -13.55
C LEU A 12 -8.93 7.67 -13.47
N LEU A 13 -8.22 8.43 -12.64
CA LEU A 13 -8.23 9.89 -12.63
C LEU A 13 -6.82 10.37 -12.98
N GLN A 14 -6.69 11.31 -13.90
CA GLN A 14 -5.39 11.87 -14.27
C GLN A 14 -5.54 13.30 -14.75
N ASN A 15 -4.52 14.12 -14.53
CA ASN A 15 -4.48 15.49 -15.05
C ASN A 15 -3.03 15.97 -15.21
N THR A 16 -2.86 17.06 -15.96
CA THR A 16 -1.62 17.82 -16.09
C THR A 16 -1.91 19.26 -15.68
N LEU A 17 -1.11 19.79 -14.76
CA LEU A 17 -1.27 21.14 -14.21
C LEU A 17 -0.11 22.02 -14.68
N SER A 18 -0.44 23.20 -15.19
CA SER A 18 0.53 24.11 -15.80
C SER A 18 0.46 25.49 -15.19
N PHE A 19 1.61 26.18 -15.15
CA PHE A 19 1.74 27.57 -14.75
C PHE A 19 2.58 28.31 -15.79
N ASN A 20 2.12 29.48 -16.24
CA ASN A 20 2.77 30.27 -17.31
C ASN A 20 3.11 29.45 -18.57
N GLY A 21 2.21 28.55 -18.99
CA GLY A 21 2.40 27.71 -20.17
C GLY A 21 3.37 26.52 -19.98
N THR A 22 4.01 26.38 -18.82
CA THR A 22 4.90 25.26 -18.49
C THR A 22 4.16 24.23 -17.65
N VAL A 23 4.28 22.95 -18.03
CA VAL A 23 3.74 21.84 -17.22
C VAL A 23 4.58 21.68 -15.97
N LEU A 24 3.94 21.71 -14.79
CA LEU A 24 4.62 21.59 -13.50
C LEU A 24 4.27 20.32 -12.74
N VAL A 25 3.06 19.79 -12.91
CA VAL A 25 2.64 18.54 -12.24
C VAL A 25 1.90 17.64 -13.23
N ARG A 26 2.29 16.37 -13.30
CA ARG A 26 1.44 15.30 -13.82
C ARG A 26 1.04 14.37 -12.69
N TYR A 27 -0.25 13.99 -12.66
CA TYR A 27 -0.69 12.97 -11.72
C TYR A 27 -1.56 11.91 -12.37
N LYS A 28 -1.46 10.69 -11.83
CA LYS A 28 -2.26 9.52 -12.23
C LYS A 28 -2.74 8.76 -10.99
N ILE A 29 -4.03 8.49 -10.90
CA ILE A 29 -4.67 7.86 -9.73
C ILE A 29 -5.53 6.70 -10.24
N GLU A 30 -5.07 5.48 -9.99
CA GLU A 30 -5.81 4.25 -10.20
C GLU A 30 -6.41 3.80 -8.86
N TYR A 31 -7.70 3.45 -8.85
CA TYR A 31 -8.33 2.84 -7.67
C TYR A 31 -9.45 1.87 -8.09
N PRO A 32 -9.75 0.85 -7.28
CA PRO A 32 -10.76 -0.13 -7.62
C PRO A 32 -12.16 0.37 -7.27
N GLN A 33 -13.11 -0.02 -8.11
CA GLN A 33 -14.52 -0.11 -7.81
C GLN A 33 -14.92 -1.58 -7.90
N PHE A 34 -15.47 -2.09 -6.81
CA PHE A 34 -15.85 -3.48 -6.68
C PHE A 34 -17.36 -3.69 -6.91
N GLU A 35 -17.71 -4.85 -7.42
CA GLU A 35 -19.10 -5.31 -7.52
C GLU A 35 -19.22 -6.72 -6.96
N SER A 36 -20.30 -7.00 -6.22
CA SER A 36 -20.56 -8.35 -5.69
C SER A 36 -22.06 -8.61 -5.62
N ALA A 37 -22.49 -9.79 -6.08
CA ALA A 37 -23.87 -10.23 -5.91
C ALA A 37 -24.21 -10.52 -4.44
N LEU A 38 -23.23 -11.02 -3.67
CA LEU A 38 -23.39 -11.46 -2.28
C LEU A 38 -23.26 -10.32 -1.27
N TYR A 39 -22.32 -9.39 -1.49
CA TYR A 39 -21.95 -8.35 -0.51
C TYR A 39 -22.32 -6.94 -0.96
N LYS A 40 -23.43 -6.75 -1.68
CA LYS A 40 -23.83 -5.46 -2.30
C LYS A 40 -23.71 -4.26 -1.35
N ARG A 41 -24.25 -4.37 -0.12
CA ARG A 41 -24.25 -3.26 0.86
C ARG A 41 -22.86 -2.98 1.40
N GLN A 42 -22.09 -4.02 1.72
CA GLN A 42 -20.74 -3.92 2.27
C GLN A 42 -19.75 -3.40 1.23
N ILE A 43 -19.87 -3.83 -0.02
CA ILE A 43 -19.07 -3.33 -1.14
C ILE A 43 -19.26 -1.82 -1.35
N SER A 44 -20.46 -1.27 -1.12
CA SER A 44 -20.65 0.19 -1.17
C SER A 44 -19.80 0.93 -0.12
N VAL A 45 -19.56 0.33 1.06
CA VAL A 45 -18.66 0.89 2.08
C VAL A 45 -17.20 0.84 1.60
N VAL A 46 -16.77 -0.30 1.06
CA VAL A 46 -15.42 -0.50 0.52
C VAL A 46 -15.14 0.45 -0.65
N ASN A 47 -16.08 0.57 -1.59
CA ASN A 47 -15.98 1.49 -2.72
C ASN A 47 -15.92 2.95 -2.28
N ARG A 48 -16.75 3.34 -1.30
CA ARG A 48 -16.70 4.70 -0.75
C ARG A 48 -15.36 5.00 -0.11
N PHE A 49 -14.76 4.03 0.60
CA PHE A 49 -13.42 4.18 1.17
C PHE A 49 -12.38 4.52 0.08
N TYR A 50 -12.34 3.74 -1.01
CA TYR A 50 -11.37 3.98 -2.09
C TYR A 50 -11.66 5.26 -2.88
N ALA A 51 -12.92 5.55 -3.19
CA ALA A 51 -13.30 6.79 -3.86
C ALA A 51 -12.92 8.05 -3.06
N VAL A 52 -13.10 8.04 -1.73
CA VAL A 52 -12.70 9.15 -0.85
C VAL A 52 -11.18 9.29 -0.83
N ARG A 53 -10.43 8.19 -0.77
CA ARG A 53 -8.96 8.23 -0.81
C ARG A 53 -8.43 8.79 -2.13
N ALA A 54 -8.94 8.31 -3.26
CA ALA A 54 -8.59 8.82 -4.58
C ALA A 54 -8.89 10.32 -4.70
N ARG A 55 -10.08 10.77 -4.25
CA ARG A 55 -10.44 12.20 -4.24
C ARG A 55 -9.52 13.03 -3.36
N ARG A 56 -9.15 12.56 -2.17
CA ARG A 56 -8.21 13.26 -1.28
C ARG A 56 -6.84 13.41 -1.93
N PHE A 57 -6.33 12.36 -2.56
CA PHE A 57 -5.04 12.43 -3.24
C PHE A 57 -5.09 13.35 -4.46
N ARG A 58 -6.19 13.34 -5.22
CA ARG A 58 -6.43 14.32 -6.30
C ARG A 58 -6.36 15.75 -5.80
N VAL A 59 -7.09 16.06 -4.71
CA VAL A 59 -7.08 17.40 -4.10
C VAL A 59 -5.68 17.79 -3.62
N TYR A 60 -4.92 16.86 -3.03
CA TYR A 60 -3.53 17.09 -2.66
C TYR A 60 -2.67 17.45 -3.89
N CYS A 61 -2.82 16.72 -5.00
CA CYS A 61 -2.09 16.99 -6.24
C CYS A 61 -2.44 18.37 -6.82
N GLU A 62 -3.72 18.72 -6.83
CA GLU A 62 -4.26 19.97 -7.40
C GLU A 62 -4.05 21.20 -6.53
N THR A 63 -3.67 21.01 -5.25
CA THR A 63 -3.41 22.12 -4.32
C THR A 63 -1.97 22.05 -3.83
N THR A 64 -1.70 21.27 -2.78
CA THR A 64 -0.40 21.24 -2.10
C THR A 64 0.77 20.94 -3.04
N LEU A 65 0.67 19.89 -3.87
CA LEU A 65 1.77 19.52 -4.77
C LEU A 65 1.97 20.57 -5.88
N PHE A 66 0.88 21.09 -6.44
CA PHE A 66 0.94 22.13 -7.46
C PHE A 66 1.50 23.44 -6.91
N ASP A 67 1.09 23.87 -5.72
CA ASP A 67 1.64 25.06 -5.05
C ASP A 67 3.14 24.91 -4.77
N MET A 68 3.59 23.72 -4.38
CA MET A 68 5.02 23.41 -4.21
C MET A 68 5.76 23.51 -5.55
N ALA A 69 5.19 22.95 -6.62
CA ALA A 69 5.79 22.99 -7.94
C ALA A 69 5.87 24.42 -8.50
N VAL A 70 4.86 25.27 -8.25
CA VAL A 70 4.89 26.69 -8.63
C VAL A 70 5.98 27.45 -7.88
N ARG A 71 6.18 27.19 -6.57
CA ARG A 71 7.28 27.81 -5.81
C ARG A 71 8.63 27.38 -6.36
N GLN A 72 8.82 26.09 -6.60
CA GLN A 72 10.06 25.57 -7.19
C GLN A 72 10.31 26.18 -8.58
N TYR A 73 9.27 26.30 -9.41
CA TYR A 73 9.35 26.95 -10.71
C TYR A 73 9.85 28.40 -10.60
N LEU A 74 9.29 29.19 -9.70
CA LEU A 74 9.69 30.59 -9.51
C LEU A 74 11.16 30.70 -9.05
N ASP A 75 11.59 29.82 -8.16
CA ASP A 75 12.97 29.75 -7.69
C ASP A 75 13.91 29.27 -8.81
N ASP A 76 13.52 28.28 -9.61
CA ASP A 76 14.31 27.76 -10.73
C ASP A 76 14.54 28.87 -11.78
N ILE A 77 13.49 29.60 -12.16
CA ILE A 77 13.59 30.72 -13.11
C ILE A 77 14.48 31.84 -12.55
N LYS A 78 14.34 32.17 -11.25
CA LYS A 78 15.15 33.22 -10.61
C LYS A 78 16.65 32.89 -10.61
N ASN A 79 16.99 31.61 -10.49
CA ASN A 79 18.37 31.15 -10.37
C ASN A 79 18.94 30.55 -11.68
N ASP A 80 18.21 30.66 -12.79
CA ASP A 80 18.58 30.09 -14.10
C ASP A 80 18.80 28.57 -14.05
N PHE A 81 17.96 27.86 -13.29
CA PHE A 81 17.94 26.40 -13.22
C PHE A 81 16.92 25.81 -14.19
N PRO A 82 17.16 24.58 -14.69
CA PRO A 82 16.17 23.87 -15.47
C PRO A 82 14.94 23.55 -14.62
N VAL A 83 13.77 23.95 -15.12
CA VAL A 83 12.47 23.64 -14.50
C VAL A 83 12.24 22.14 -14.52
N ARG A 84 11.95 21.57 -13.36
CA ARG A 84 11.61 20.15 -13.22
C ARG A 84 10.11 19.98 -13.08
N GLU A 85 9.58 18.99 -13.80
CA GLU A 85 8.20 18.57 -13.64
C GLU A 85 8.07 17.64 -12.42
N PHE A 86 7.05 17.87 -11.59
CA PHE A 86 6.69 16.98 -10.50
C PHE A 86 5.74 15.88 -11.00
N GLU A 87 5.86 14.69 -10.42
CA GLU A 87 5.01 13.54 -10.77
C GLU A 87 4.39 12.95 -9.50
N ALA A 88 3.11 12.58 -9.59
CA ALA A 88 2.40 11.88 -8.52
C ALA A 88 1.57 10.72 -9.07
N MET A 89 1.87 9.50 -8.62
CA MET A 89 1.13 8.30 -9.03
C MET A 89 0.56 7.59 -7.81
N LEU A 90 -0.71 7.18 -7.89
CA LEU A 90 -1.32 6.23 -6.96
C LEU A 90 -1.80 5.04 -7.76
N THR A 91 -1.24 3.86 -7.48
CA THR A 91 -1.63 2.60 -8.13
C THR A 91 -2.03 1.57 -7.09
N TYR A 92 -2.76 0.53 -7.48
CA TYR A 92 -3.16 -0.53 -6.56
C TYR A 92 -2.95 -1.91 -7.16
N GLU A 93 -2.75 -2.89 -6.29
CA GLU A 93 -2.73 -4.31 -6.63
C GLU A 93 -3.68 -5.09 -5.73
N GLN A 94 -4.60 -5.85 -6.33
CA GLN A 94 -5.41 -6.81 -5.61
C GLN A 94 -4.63 -8.10 -5.41
N THR A 95 -4.18 -8.34 -4.18
CA THR A 95 -3.27 -9.44 -3.84
C THR A 95 -4.01 -10.71 -3.42
N PHE A 96 -5.23 -10.60 -2.91
CA PHE A 96 -6.05 -11.75 -2.54
C PHE A 96 -7.52 -11.47 -2.66
N CYS A 97 -8.27 -12.43 -3.20
CA CYS A 97 -9.73 -12.43 -3.13
C CYS A 97 -10.25 -13.87 -3.13
N ALA A 98 -10.86 -14.27 -2.01
CA ALA A 98 -11.52 -15.56 -1.86
C ALA A 98 -12.53 -15.47 -0.70
N ASP A 99 -13.65 -16.19 -0.83
CA ASP A 99 -14.75 -16.17 0.14
C ASP A 99 -15.19 -14.74 0.49
N CYS A 100 -15.12 -14.37 1.77
CA CYS A 100 -15.46 -13.03 2.23
C CYS A 100 -14.25 -12.09 2.34
N ILE A 101 -13.07 -12.47 1.85
CA ILE A 101 -11.85 -11.69 2.06
C ILE A 101 -11.39 -11.02 0.77
N LEU A 102 -11.02 -9.76 0.89
CA LEU A 102 -10.41 -8.95 -0.17
C LEU A 102 -9.17 -8.24 0.39
N SER A 103 -7.99 -8.54 -0.13
CA SER A 103 -6.73 -7.89 0.22
C SER A 103 -6.14 -7.16 -0.97
N LEU A 104 -5.62 -5.97 -0.72
CA LEU A 104 -4.91 -5.15 -1.70
C LEU A 104 -3.96 -4.19 -1.03
N TYR A 105 -3.00 -3.70 -1.80
CA TYR A 105 -2.16 -2.57 -1.42
C TYR A 105 -2.23 -1.46 -2.48
N PHE A 106 -1.83 -0.27 -2.07
CA PHE A 106 -1.63 0.89 -2.89
C PHE A 106 -0.20 1.36 -2.78
N ASP A 107 0.42 1.67 -3.92
CA ASP A 107 1.70 2.36 -3.98
C ASP A 107 1.46 3.81 -4.41
N ARG A 108 1.88 4.73 -3.55
CA ARG A 108 1.90 6.17 -3.81
C ARG A 108 3.33 6.59 -4.12
N TYR A 109 3.61 6.87 -5.39
CA TYR A 109 4.87 7.40 -5.87
C TYR A 109 4.79 8.92 -6.03
N GLU A 110 5.80 9.64 -5.57
CA GLU A 110 5.93 11.08 -5.77
C GLU A 110 7.36 11.48 -6.13
N TYR A 111 7.49 12.29 -7.17
CA TYR A 111 8.71 12.99 -7.55
C TYR A 111 8.50 14.50 -7.43
N THR A 112 9.34 15.15 -6.63
CA THR A 112 9.25 16.58 -6.34
C THR A 112 10.55 17.32 -6.65
N GLY A 113 11.23 16.94 -7.74
CA GLY A 113 12.45 17.62 -8.22
C GLY A 113 13.77 17.19 -7.57
N GLY A 114 13.76 16.16 -6.71
CA GLY A 114 14.96 15.58 -6.10
C GLY A 114 15.77 14.68 -7.04
N ALA A 115 16.66 13.86 -6.48
CA ALA A 115 17.45 12.88 -7.25
C ALA A 115 16.59 11.74 -7.80
N HIS A 116 15.53 11.36 -7.07
CA HIS A 116 14.57 10.32 -7.46
C HIS A 116 13.23 10.60 -6.76
N GLY A 117 12.17 9.92 -7.21
CA GLY A 117 10.91 9.90 -6.49
C GLY A 117 10.91 8.91 -5.33
N ASN A 118 9.89 8.96 -4.49
CA ASN A 118 9.73 8.06 -3.35
C ASN A 118 8.38 7.36 -3.43
N THR A 119 8.34 6.10 -3.04
CA THR A 119 7.15 5.27 -3.00
C THR A 119 6.81 4.90 -1.56
N VAL A 120 5.57 5.15 -1.17
CA VAL A 120 5.00 4.67 0.10
C VAL A 120 3.88 3.69 -0.20
N ARG A 121 3.92 2.51 0.45
CA ARG A 121 2.87 1.48 0.34
C ARG A 121 1.93 1.50 1.52
N ASP A 122 0.63 1.49 1.25
CA ASP A 122 -0.43 1.32 2.25
C ASP A 122 -1.36 0.19 1.82
N SER A 123 -1.82 -0.64 2.77
CA SER A 123 -2.57 -1.85 2.45
C SER A 123 -3.83 -2.03 3.29
N GLN A 124 -4.78 -2.76 2.73
CA GLN A 124 -6.04 -3.10 3.38
C GLN A 124 -6.39 -4.55 3.12
N THR A 125 -6.79 -5.24 4.18
CA THR A 125 -7.43 -6.55 4.09
C THR A 125 -8.83 -6.44 4.68
N TRP A 126 -9.84 -6.55 3.85
CA TRP A 126 -11.25 -6.46 4.20
C TRP A 126 -11.84 -7.83 4.48
N ASN A 127 -12.70 -7.89 5.49
CA ASN A 127 -13.75 -8.88 5.61
C ASN A 127 -15.06 -8.26 5.07
N LEU A 128 -15.54 -8.77 3.95
CA LEU A 128 -16.68 -8.27 3.20
C LEU A 128 -18.03 -8.58 3.86
N GLN A 129 -18.12 -9.54 4.77
CA GLN A 129 -19.35 -9.77 5.55
C GLN A 129 -19.60 -8.61 6.52
N SER A 130 -18.54 -8.14 7.17
CA SER A 130 -18.58 -7.05 8.15
C SER A 130 -18.32 -5.66 7.55
N ALA A 131 -17.83 -5.58 6.31
CA ALA A 131 -17.19 -4.38 5.75
C ALA A 131 -16.08 -3.80 6.66
N GLY A 132 -15.42 -4.66 7.43
CA GLY A 132 -14.39 -4.29 8.39
C GLY A 132 -12.98 -4.63 7.92
N LEU A 133 -12.00 -3.81 8.29
CA LEU A 133 -10.59 -4.14 8.09
C LEU A 133 -10.14 -5.17 9.11
N LEU A 134 -9.52 -6.25 8.63
CA LEU A 134 -8.80 -7.19 9.46
C LEU A 134 -7.56 -6.52 10.05
N ARG A 135 -7.22 -6.88 11.28
CA ARG A 135 -5.99 -6.47 11.95
C ARG A 135 -4.97 -7.61 11.88
N LEU A 136 -3.69 -7.28 11.71
CA LEU A 136 -2.61 -8.28 11.64
C LEU A 136 -2.63 -9.28 12.81
N ARG A 137 -2.92 -8.81 14.02
CA ARG A 137 -3.04 -9.67 15.23
C ARG A 137 -4.17 -10.70 15.19
N GLN A 138 -5.15 -10.55 14.30
CA GLN A 138 -6.21 -11.54 14.12
C GLN A 138 -5.70 -12.71 13.26
N ILE A 139 -4.80 -12.42 12.31
CA ILE A 139 -4.19 -13.36 11.36
C ILE A 139 -3.01 -14.05 12.04
N VAL A 140 -2.08 -13.30 12.63
CA VAL A 140 -0.90 -13.84 13.29
C VAL A 140 -1.15 -13.91 14.79
N ARG A 141 -1.26 -15.13 15.31
CA ARG A 141 -1.51 -15.46 16.72
C ARG A 141 -0.35 -16.20 17.38
N CYS A 142 0.78 -16.30 16.70
CA CYS A 142 1.97 -16.98 17.18
C CYS A 142 2.51 -16.39 18.49
N LYS A 143 3.05 -17.27 19.34
CA LYS A 143 3.70 -16.91 20.60
C LYS A 143 5.08 -16.29 20.36
N PRO A 144 5.61 -15.48 21.29
CA PRO A 144 4.97 -15.00 22.53
C PRO A 144 3.91 -13.92 22.27
N ASN A 145 4.01 -13.19 21.16
CA ASN A 145 3.00 -12.31 20.61
C ASN A 145 3.31 -12.05 19.13
N TYR A 146 2.31 -11.63 18.37
CA TYR A 146 2.43 -11.45 16.92
C TYR A 146 3.58 -10.53 16.51
N ARG A 147 3.81 -9.41 17.21
CA ARG A 147 4.88 -8.47 16.87
C ARG A 147 6.26 -9.11 17.04
N THR A 148 6.50 -9.75 18.18
CA THR A 148 7.81 -10.39 18.45
C THR A 148 8.08 -11.53 17.48
N TYR A 149 7.05 -12.33 17.18
CA TYR A 149 7.14 -13.39 16.19
C TYR A 149 7.49 -12.84 14.78
N LEU A 150 6.79 -11.81 14.33
CA LEU A 150 7.00 -11.21 13.00
C LEU A 150 8.38 -10.57 12.84
N ILE A 151 8.87 -9.85 13.87
CA ILE A 151 10.22 -9.30 13.88
C ILE A 151 11.25 -10.42 13.80
N GLY A 152 11.06 -11.50 14.57
CA GLY A 152 11.93 -12.67 14.54
C GLY A 152 11.97 -13.34 13.17
N GLU A 153 10.81 -13.51 12.52
CA GLU A 153 10.73 -14.13 11.20
C GLU A 153 11.34 -13.24 10.10
N ALA A 154 11.12 -11.92 10.14
CA ALA A 154 11.78 -10.99 9.23
C ALA A 154 13.32 -11.06 9.38
N ASN A 155 13.83 -10.96 10.61
CA ASN A 155 15.27 -11.06 10.87
C ASN A 155 15.85 -12.42 10.42
N LYS A 156 15.13 -13.52 10.63
CA LYS A 156 15.53 -14.85 10.18
C LYS A 156 15.59 -14.95 8.66
N GLN A 157 14.66 -14.32 7.94
CA GLN A 157 14.67 -14.29 6.48
C GLN A 157 15.82 -13.42 5.95
N ILE A 158 16.07 -12.25 6.55
CA ILE A 158 17.20 -11.38 6.21
C ILE A 158 18.54 -12.08 6.43
N ALA A 159 18.70 -12.80 7.55
CA ALA A 159 19.96 -13.47 7.88
C ALA A 159 20.40 -14.55 6.88
N LYS A 160 19.53 -14.99 5.96
CA LYS A 160 19.89 -15.90 4.88
C LYS A 160 20.69 -15.20 3.78
N ASP A 161 20.41 -13.93 3.53
CA ASP A 161 21.09 -13.11 2.55
C ASP A 161 21.01 -11.61 2.96
N PRO A 162 21.96 -11.14 3.79
CA PRO A 162 21.88 -9.81 4.38
C PRO A 162 22.45 -8.69 3.49
N SER A 163 23.01 -9.01 2.31
CA SER A 163 23.80 -8.05 1.50
C SER A 163 23.04 -6.77 1.13
N ASP A 164 21.72 -6.88 0.97
CA ASP A 164 20.85 -5.79 0.54
C ASP A 164 20.33 -4.93 1.70
N TYR A 165 20.69 -5.23 2.94
CA TYR A 165 20.15 -4.61 4.15
C TYR A 165 21.23 -3.81 4.89
N PHE A 166 20.80 -2.83 5.69
CA PHE A 166 21.73 -2.04 6.51
C PHE A 166 22.36 -2.89 7.62
N ASP A 167 23.59 -2.60 8.02
CA ASP A 167 24.30 -3.35 9.08
C ASP A 167 23.52 -3.41 10.41
N ASN A 168 22.74 -2.37 10.71
CA ASN A 168 21.90 -2.29 11.91
C ASN A 168 20.44 -2.74 11.66
N TYR A 169 20.17 -3.53 10.61
CA TYR A 169 18.82 -3.99 10.26
C TYR A 169 18.04 -4.60 11.44
N PRO A 170 18.62 -5.34 12.42
CA PRO A 170 17.81 -5.90 13.50
C PRO A 170 17.12 -4.83 14.34
N ALA A 171 17.80 -3.71 14.59
CA ALA A 171 17.24 -2.57 15.32
C ALA A 171 16.22 -1.82 14.46
N LEU A 172 16.51 -1.66 13.16
CA LEU A 172 15.61 -1.01 12.21
C LEU A 172 14.31 -1.79 12.04
N VAL A 173 14.37 -3.11 11.80
CA VAL A 173 13.20 -4.01 11.72
C VAL A 173 12.31 -3.85 12.96
N ALA A 174 12.89 -3.78 14.16
CA ALA A 174 12.11 -3.59 15.38
C ALA A 174 11.50 -2.17 15.50
N GLY A 175 12.24 -1.15 15.07
CA GLY A 175 11.90 0.26 15.17
C GLY A 175 10.89 0.75 14.12
N THR A 176 10.94 0.22 12.90
CA THR A 176 10.09 0.62 11.77
C THR A 176 8.93 -0.35 11.53
N PHE A 177 8.82 -1.43 12.31
CA PHE A 177 7.69 -2.35 12.23
C PHE A 177 6.35 -1.62 12.39
N SER A 178 5.47 -1.84 11.41
CA SER A 178 4.11 -1.30 11.40
C SER A 178 3.08 -2.43 11.39
N LYS A 179 2.14 -2.38 12.35
CA LYS A 179 1.00 -3.31 12.42
C LYS A 179 0.01 -3.18 11.25
N ASN A 180 0.12 -2.11 10.47
CA ASN A 180 -0.73 -1.84 9.31
C ASN A 180 -0.04 -2.24 8.00
N SER A 181 1.27 -2.49 8.01
CA SER A 181 2.05 -2.83 6.81
C SER A 181 1.97 -4.33 6.53
N PHE A 182 0.78 -4.79 6.13
CA PHE A 182 0.59 -6.18 5.74
C PHE A 182 -0.51 -6.35 4.70
N TYR A 183 -0.40 -7.38 3.88
CA TYR A 183 -1.47 -7.83 2.98
C TYR A 183 -1.45 -9.35 2.89
N CYS A 184 -2.54 -9.94 2.41
CA CYS A 184 -2.67 -11.39 2.31
C CYS A 184 -2.42 -11.86 0.88
N LEU A 185 -1.88 -13.07 0.76
CA LEU A 185 -1.78 -13.86 -0.46
C LEU A 185 -2.45 -15.22 -0.22
N THR A 186 -2.59 -16.02 -1.28
CA THR A 186 -3.09 -17.40 -1.17
C THR A 186 -2.21 -18.31 -0.33
N LYS A 187 -0.90 -18.08 -0.33
CA LYS A 187 0.09 -18.90 0.38
C LYS A 187 0.43 -18.42 1.80
N GLY A 188 0.04 -17.21 2.18
CA GLY A 188 0.43 -16.63 3.46
C GLY A 188 0.15 -15.14 3.57
N VAL A 189 0.52 -14.55 4.71
CA VAL A 189 0.49 -13.10 4.93
C VAL A 189 1.85 -12.50 4.63
N VAL A 190 1.90 -11.36 3.94
CA VAL A 190 3.11 -10.58 3.75
C VAL A 190 3.12 -9.43 4.75
N VAL A 191 4.23 -9.28 5.47
CA VAL A 191 4.55 -8.05 6.20
C VAL A 191 5.63 -7.31 5.43
N TYR A 192 5.51 -6.00 5.31
CA TYR A 192 6.45 -5.20 4.53
C TYR A 192 6.99 -3.99 5.30
N PHE A 193 8.15 -3.52 4.85
CA PHE A 193 8.86 -2.35 5.34
C PHE A 193 9.03 -1.38 4.17
N GLN A 194 8.79 -0.09 4.43
CA GLN A 194 8.84 0.97 3.41
C GLN A 194 10.25 1.09 2.83
N GLN A 195 10.36 1.80 1.71
CA GLN A 195 11.68 2.22 1.21
C GLN A 195 12.46 2.93 2.32
N TYR A 196 13.77 2.64 2.41
CA TYR A 196 14.68 3.12 3.44
C TYR A 196 14.47 2.62 4.88
N ASP A 197 13.39 1.88 5.19
CA ASP A 197 13.16 1.45 6.58
C ASP A 197 14.29 0.53 7.09
N ILE A 198 14.73 -0.42 6.26
CA ILE A 198 15.68 -1.47 6.68
C ILE A 198 16.76 -1.79 5.63
N ALA A 199 16.67 -1.14 4.45
CA ALA A 199 17.53 -1.37 3.30
C ALA A 199 17.65 -0.08 2.46
N PRO A 200 18.71 0.09 1.65
CA PRO A 200 18.84 1.23 0.73
C PRO A 200 17.67 1.35 -0.24
N TYR A 201 17.50 2.55 -0.83
CA TYR A 201 16.46 2.83 -1.83
C TYR A 201 16.36 1.81 -2.95
N SER A 202 17.52 1.39 -3.49
CA SER A 202 17.64 0.45 -4.60
C SER A 202 17.02 -0.92 -4.30
N SER A 203 16.90 -1.28 -3.02
CA SER A 203 16.29 -2.54 -2.58
C SER A 203 14.76 -2.48 -2.55
N GLY A 204 14.16 -1.30 -2.78
CA GLY A 204 12.72 -1.09 -2.80
C GLY A 204 12.04 -1.34 -1.46
N ILE A 205 10.74 -1.62 -1.51
CA ILE A 205 9.94 -2.05 -0.36
C ILE A 205 10.31 -3.49 -0.05
N ARG A 206 10.64 -3.78 1.21
CA ARG A 206 11.08 -5.12 1.62
C ARG A 206 9.90 -5.92 2.14
N GLU A 207 9.71 -7.12 1.62
CA GLU A 207 8.55 -7.96 1.88
C GLU A 207 8.95 -9.30 2.47
N PHE A 208 8.22 -9.73 3.50
CA PHE A 208 8.46 -10.97 4.22
C PHE A 208 7.19 -11.79 4.23
N LEU A 209 7.20 -12.90 3.50
CA LEU A 209 6.09 -13.83 3.46
C LEU A 209 6.13 -14.75 4.68
N LEU A 210 5.00 -14.85 5.36
CA LEU A 210 4.74 -15.83 6.40
C LEU A 210 3.69 -16.82 5.90
N PRO A 211 4.08 -18.06 5.57
CA PRO A 211 3.13 -19.08 5.15
C PRO A 211 2.05 -19.32 6.20
N TYR A 212 0.83 -19.64 5.75
CA TYR A 212 -0.23 -20.01 6.67
C TYR A 212 0.14 -21.30 7.43
N SER A 213 -0.22 -21.34 8.72
CA SER A 213 0.08 -22.41 9.67
C SER A 213 -0.87 -22.34 10.87
N ASP A 214 -0.71 -23.22 11.87
CA ASP A 214 -1.54 -23.27 13.08
C ASP A 214 -1.61 -21.94 13.86
N CYS A 215 -0.64 -21.04 13.69
CA CYS A 215 -0.64 -19.73 14.33
C CYS A 215 -0.55 -18.54 13.37
N VAL A 216 -0.38 -18.79 12.07
CA VAL A 216 -0.55 -17.80 10.99
C VAL A 216 -1.81 -18.20 10.23
N ILE A 217 -2.94 -17.69 10.71
CA ILE A 217 -4.27 -18.16 10.33
C ILE A 217 -4.65 -17.62 8.96
N SER A 218 -5.21 -18.47 8.09
CA SER A 218 -5.76 -18.00 6.82
C SER A 218 -6.87 -16.98 7.09
N PRO A 219 -6.91 -15.82 6.41
CA PRO A 219 -7.95 -14.83 6.66
C PRO A 219 -9.35 -15.36 6.32
N GLN A 220 -9.46 -16.41 5.49
CA GLN A 220 -10.73 -17.08 5.17
C GLN A 220 -11.40 -17.72 6.39
N GLU A 221 -10.62 -18.11 7.41
CA GLU A 221 -11.18 -18.62 8.68
C GLU A 221 -11.90 -17.53 9.49
N MET A 222 -11.76 -16.26 9.09
CA MET A 222 -12.53 -15.15 9.67
C MET A 222 -13.86 -14.92 8.95
N CYS A 223 -14.14 -15.67 7.89
CA CYS A 223 -15.45 -15.70 7.29
C CYS A 223 -16.38 -16.48 8.20
N LEU A 224 -17.52 -15.89 8.55
CA LEU A 224 -18.62 -16.66 9.13
C LEU A 224 -19.04 -17.69 8.09
N ASN A 225 -19.22 -18.94 8.51
CA ASN A 225 -19.86 -19.93 7.68
C ASN A 225 -21.25 -19.39 7.35
N CYS A 226 -21.43 -18.87 6.13
CA CYS A 226 -22.76 -18.72 5.57
C CYS A 226 -23.23 -20.15 5.34
N GLY A 227 -23.97 -20.70 6.31
CA GLY A 227 -24.81 -21.86 6.05
C GLY A 227 -25.63 -21.53 4.81
N ILE A 228 -25.36 -22.27 3.73
CA ILE A 228 -26.28 -22.39 2.61
C ILE A 228 -27.53 -23.09 3.14
#